data_AF-A0A2Z5X0D9-F1
#
_entry.id   AF-A0A2Z5X0D9-F1
#
_cell.length_a   1.000
_cell.length_b   1.000
_cell.length_c   1.000
_cell.angle_alpha   90.00
_cell.angle_beta   90.00
_cell.angle_gamma   90.00
#
_symmetry.space_group_name_H-M   'P 1'
#
loop_
_entity.id
_entity.type
_entity.pdbx_description
1 polymer ?
#
loop_
_entity_poly.entity_id
_entity_poly.type
_entity_poly.pdbx_seq_one_letter_code
_entity_poly.pdbx_strand_id
1 'polypeptide(L)'
;MSRILLDLNNPVFQQDLFALQKSEALAVLKVLRKISQLTWEQLYKDQGLKWELIRSKQGKNGEKLYSLRITQKCRAVAVREGDYLRFLSLHSDHDSAY
;
A
#
# COMPACT_ATOMS: atom_id res chain seq x y z
N MET A 1 -1.09 21.80 1.28
CA MET A 1 -1.02 20.54 2.05
C MET A 1 0.29 19.83 1.74
N SER A 2 0.90 19.15 2.71
CA SER A 2 2.09 18.33 2.48
C SER A 2 1.77 17.15 1.57
N ARG A 3 2.76 16.73 0.78
CA ARG A 3 2.69 15.51 -0.02
C ARG A 3 2.91 14.31 0.89
N ILE A 4 2.37 13.17 0.50
CA ILE A 4 2.53 11.91 1.23
C ILE A 4 3.99 11.46 1.16
N LEU A 5 4.57 11.13 2.31
CA LEU A 5 5.87 10.48 2.42
C LEU A 5 5.65 8.96 2.44
N LEU A 6 6.49 8.21 1.74
CA LEU A 6 6.40 6.74 1.73
C LEU A 6 7.38 6.17 2.75
N ASP A 7 6.89 5.32 3.65
CA ASP A 7 7.74 4.43 4.44
C ASP A 7 7.62 3.00 3.89
N LEU A 8 8.71 2.53 3.30
CA LEU A 8 8.85 1.21 2.65
C LEU A 8 9.76 0.27 3.46
N ASN A 9 10.04 0.60 4.73
CA ASN A 9 11.04 -0.10 5.54
C ASN A 9 10.49 -1.31 6.30
N ASN A 10 9.21 -1.65 6.15
CA ASN A 10 8.68 -2.85 6.78
C ASN A 10 9.33 -4.11 6.16
N PRO A 11 9.94 -5.00 6.94
CA PRO A 11 10.62 -6.18 6.41
C PRO A 11 9.70 -7.12 5.62
N VAL A 12 8.43 -7.28 6.04
CA VAL A 12 7.46 -8.11 5.32
C VAL A 12 7.15 -7.50 3.96
N PHE A 13 6.83 -6.20 3.94
CA PHE A 13 6.65 -5.48 2.68
C PHE A 13 7.85 -5.60 1.74
N GLN A 14 9.08 -5.51 2.25
CA GLN A 14 10.28 -5.65 1.43
C GLN A 14 10.42 -7.06 0.85
N GLN A 15 10.18 -8.10 1.66
CA GLN A 15 10.17 -9.49 1.19
C GLN A 15 9.12 -9.69 0.09
N ASP A 16 7.89 -9.22 0.33
CA ASP A 16 6.81 -9.32 -0.66
C ASP A 16 7.17 -8.58 -1.96
N LEU A 17 7.74 -7.37 -1.85
CA LEU A 17 8.16 -6.55 -2.99
C LEU A 17 9.26 -7.24 -3.82
N PHE A 18 10.23 -7.88 -3.17
CA PHE A 18 11.34 -8.56 -3.85
C PHE A 18 10.93 -9.90 -4.48
N ALA A 19 9.84 -10.51 -4.01
CA ALA A 19 9.29 -11.73 -4.58
C ALA A 19 8.47 -11.49 -5.87
N LEU A 20 8.11 -10.25 -6.17
CA LEU A 20 7.28 -9.92 -7.34
C LEU A 20 7.98 -10.21 -8.67
N GLN A 21 7.19 -10.63 -9.66
CA GLN A 21 7.66 -10.71 -11.04
C GLN A 21 7.93 -9.31 -11.60
N LYS A 22 8.81 -9.23 -12.61
CA LYS A 22 9.27 -7.95 -13.20
C LYS A 22 8.11 -7.00 -13.57
N SER A 23 7.06 -7.52 -14.21
CA SER A 23 5.90 -6.72 -14.64
C SER A 23 5.11 -6.17 -13.46
N GLU A 24 4.90 -6.98 -12.41
CA GLU A 24 4.23 -6.59 -11.18
C GLU A 24 5.05 -5.57 -10.40
N ALA A 25 6.36 -5.81 -10.22
CA ALA A 25 7.26 -4.88 -9.55
C ALA A 25 7.26 -3.50 -10.23
N LEU A 26 7.29 -3.45 -11.57
CA LEU A 26 7.18 -2.20 -12.32
C LEU A 26 5.82 -1.50 -12.11
N ALA A 27 4.74 -2.26 -12.00
CA ALA A 27 3.41 -1.70 -11.74
C ALA A 27 3.32 -1.14 -10.30
N VAL A 28 3.86 -1.86 -9.31
CA VAL A 28 3.96 -1.37 -7.93
C VAL A 28 4.74 -0.07 -7.86
N LEU A 29 5.93 -0.01 -8.49
CA LEU A 29 6.75 1.21 -8.51
C LEU A 29 6.03 2.40 -9.15
N LYS A 30 5.24 2.19 -10.21
CA LYS A 30 4.43 3.26 -10.82
C LYS A 30 3.39 3.81 -9.85
N VAL A 31 2.75 2.94 -9.07
CA VAL A 31 1.76 3.37 -8.07
C VAL A 31 2.40 4.04 -6.87
N LEU A 32 3.52 3.52 -6.35
CA LEU A 32 4.29 4.19 -5.30
C LEU A 32 4.69 5.60 -5.75
N ARG A 33 5.21 5.74 -6.98
CA ARG A 33 5.54 7.04 -7.56
C ARG A 33 4.33 7.96 -7.62
N LYS A 34 3.17 7.46 -8.10
CA LYS A 34 1.91 8.22 -8.09
C LYS A 34 1.56 8.70 -6.69
N ILE A 35 1.53 7.81 -5.69
CA ILE A 35 1.16 8.16 -4.31
C ILE A 35 2.08 9.24 -3.73
N SER A 36 3.40 9.15 -3.98
CA SER A 36 4.36 10.16 -3.51
C SER A 36 4.13 11.58 -4.06
N GLN A 37 3.32 11.70 -5.11
CA GLN A 37 2.95 12.99 -5.72
C GLN A 37 1.59 13.51 -5.23
N LEU A 38 0.84 12.69 -4.49
CA LEU A 38 -0.49 13.05 -3.98
C LEU A 38 -0.41 13.72 -2.60
N THR A 39 -1.43 14.51 -2.30
CA THR A 39 -1.82 14.85 -0.91
C THR A 39 -2.75 13.77 -0.35
N TRP A 40 -2.94 13.76 0.97
CA TRP A 40 -3.92 12.86 1.61
C TRP A 40 -5.35 13.04 1.07
N GLU A 41 -5.79 14.27 0.85
CA GLU A 41 -7.11 14.54 0.29
C GLU A 41 -7.27 13.97 -1.12
N GLN A 42 -6.23 14.07 -1.95
CA GLN A 42 -6.24 13.51 -3.30
C GLN A 42 -6.25 11.98 -3.24
N LEU A 43 -5.46 11.37 -2.35
CA LEU A 43 -5.45 9.93 -2.16
C LEU A 43 -6.81 9.40 -1.72
N TYR A 44 -7.50 10.06 -0.80
CA TYR A 44 -8.85 9.64 -0.35
C TYR A 44 -9.92 9.77 -1.43
N LYS A 45 -9.74 10.68 -2.39
CA LYS A 45 -10.65 10.86 -3.52
C LYS A 45 -10.30 9.96 -4.72
N ASP A 46 -9.13 9.32 -4.71
CA ASP A 46 -8.66 8.50 -5.82
C ASP A 46 -9.46 7.19 -5.94
N GLN A 47 -10.24 7.07 -7.01
CA GLN A 47 -11.09 5.91 -7.26
C GLN A 47 -10.32 4.65 -7.69
N GLY A 48 -9.10 4.83 -8.19
CA GLY A 48 -8.25 3.74 -8.67
C GLY A 48 -7.53 3.01 -7.54
N LEU A 49 -7.07 3.76 -6.53
CA LEU A 49 -6.35 3.21 -5.37
C LEU A 49 -7.25 2.45 -4.39
N LYS A 50 -8.58 2.62 -4.45
CA LYS A 50 -9.54 1.90 -3.59
C LYS A 50 -9.12 1.89 -2.12
N TRP A 51 -8.91 3.09 -1.56
CA TRP A 51 -8.51 3.26 -0.16
C TRP A 51 -9.61 2.79 0.78
N GLU A 52 -9.41 1.63 1.42
CA GLU A 52 -10.44 0.92 2.18
C GLU A 52 -9.95 0.59 3.59
N LEU A 53 -10.70 1.02 4.62
CA LEU A 53 -10.43 0.68 6.01
C LEU A 53 -10.66 -0.82 6.26
N ILE A 54 -9.66 -1.51 6.80
CA ILE A 54 -9.79 -2.88 7.29
C ILE A 54 -10.38 -2.81 8.71
N ARG A 55 -11.63 -3.24 8.87
CA ARG A 55 -12.34 -3.20 10.17
C ARG A 55 -12.08 -4.41 11.06
N SER A 56 -11.70 -5.53 10.47
CA SER A 56 -11.53 -6.81 11.18
C SER A 56 -10.18 -6.97 11.87
N LYS A 57 -9.22 -6.09 11.60
CA LYS A 57 -7.85 -6.15 12.12
C LYS A 57 -7.38 -4.74 12.48
N GLN A 58 -6.51 -4.64 13.47
CA GLN A 58 -5.83 -3.41 13.87
C GLN A 58 -4.33 -3.64 13.91
N GLY A 59 -3.57 -2.54 13.80
CA GLY A 59 -2.12 -2.55 14.02
C GLY A 59 -1.80 -2.94 15.47
N LYS A 60 -0.53 -3.26 15.73
CA LYS A 60 -0.07 -3.70 17.06
C LYS A 60 -0.36 -2.66 18.16
N ASN A 61 -0.41 -1.38 17.79
CA ASN A 61 -0.70 -0.29 18.72
C ASN A 61 -2.13 0.27 18.57
N GLY A 62 -3.05 -0.50 17.97
CA GLY A 62 -4.42 -0.04 17.70
C GLY A 62 -4.55 0.88 16.48
N GLU A 63 -3.50 0.96 15.63
CA GLU A 63 -3.57 1.77 14.42
C GLU A 63 -4.62 1.23 13.45
N LYS A 64 -5.29 2.13 12.73
CA LYS A 64 -6.19 1.75 11.64
C LYS A 64 -5.38 1.21 10.48
N LEU A 65 -5.68 -0.02 10.08
CA LEU A 65 -5.12 -0.64 8.90
C LEU A 65 -5.97 -0.29 7.68
N TYR A 66 -5.30 0.01 6.58
CA TYR A 66 -5.94 0.31 5.31
C TYR A 66 -5.42 -0.65 4.24
N SER A 67 -6.30 -0.99 3.32
CA SER A 67 -5.94 -1.70 2.11
C SER A 67 -6.00 -0.76 0.92
N LEU A 68 -5.04 -0.89 0.02
CA LEU A 68 -4.96 -0.13 -1.24
C LEU A 68 -4.81 -1.10 -2.40
N ARG A 69 -5.53 -0.81 -3.49
CA ARG A 69 -5.28 -1.43 -4.78
C ARG A 69 -4.00 -0.85 -5.38
N ILE A 70 -3.02 -1.72 -5.60
CA ILE A 70 -1.77 -1.38 -6.31
C ILE A 70 -1.89 -1.78 -7.78
N THR A 71 -2.39 -2.98 -8.05
CA THR A 71 -2.79 -3.42 -9.39
C THR A 71 -4.13 -4.13 -9.29
N GLN A 72 -4.72 -4.56 -10.41
CA GLN A 72 -5.95 -5.36 -10.35
C GLN A 72 -5.79 -6.66 -9.55
N LYS A 73 -4.56 -7.20 -9.48
CA LYS A 73 -4.23 -8.46 -8.81
C LYS A 73 -3.37 -8.29 -7.56
N CYS A 74 -3.05 -7.06 -7.16
CA CYS A 74 -2.14 -6.80 -6.05
C CYS A 74 -2.70 -5.72 -5.14
N ARG A 75 -2.78 -6.02 -3.85
CA ARG A 75 -3.19 -5.10 -2.80
C ARG A 75 -2.08 -4.90 -1.79
N ALA A 76 -1.94 -3.68 -1.30
CA ALA A 76 -1.09 -3.36 -0.16
C ALA A 76 -1.92 -3.25 1.11
N VAL A 77 -1.32 -3.59 2.26
CA VAL A 77 -1.78 -3.14 3.58
C VAL A 77 -0.86 -2.03 4.05
N ALA A 78 -1.43 -0.94 4.57
CA ALA A 78 -0.67 0.21 5.02
C ALA A 78 -1.33 0.92 6.21
N VAL A 79 -0.54 1.75 6.89
CA VAL A 79 -0.96 2.61 7.99
C VAL A 79 -0.58 4.05 7.68
N ARG A 80 -1.43 4.99 8.08
CA ARG A 80 -1.12 6.42 8.07
C ARG A 80 -0.49 6.82 9.41
N GLU A 81 0.73 7.33 9.36
CA GLU A 81 1.47 7.88 10.51
C GLU A 81 1.82 9.35 10.22
N GLY A 82 0.90 10.26 10.56
CA GLY A 82 1.04 11.67 10.20
C GLY A 82 1.05 11.89 8.69
N ASP A 83 2.21 12.30 8.17
CA ASP A 83 2.47 12.50 6.73
C ASP A 83 3.02 11.25 6.04
N TYR A 84 3.41 10.22 6.79
CA TYR A 84 3.91 8.97 6.25
C TYR A 84 2.76 8.00 5.96
N LEU A 85 2.81 7.38 4.79
CA LEU A 85 2.11 6.16 4.46
C LEU A 85 3.11 5.00 4.60
N ARG A 86 3.01 4.25 5.68
CA ARG A 86 3.84 3.08 5.96
C ARG A 86 3.20 1.85 5.35
N PHE A 87 3.89 1.24 4.40
CA PHE A 87 3.47 -0.03 3.81
C PHE A 87 3.90 -1.18 4.71
N LEU A 88 2.98 -2.12 4.94
CA LEU A 88 3.18 -3.25 5.85
C LEU A 88 3.37 -4.58 5.10
N SER A 89 2.59 -4.81 4.04
CA SER A 89 2.67 -6.01 3.22
C SER A 89 2.09 -5.76 1.82
N LEU A 90 2.46 -6.62 0.88
CA LEU A 90 1.81 -6.77 -0.42
C LEU A 90 1.19 -8.16 -0.53
N HIS A 91 0.01 -8.23 -1.13
CA HIS A 91 -0.72 -9.46 -1.38
C HIS A 91 -1.05 -9.50 -2.86
N SER A 92 -0.36 -10.38 -3.60
CA SER A 92 -0.73 -10.68 -4.99
C SER A 92 -1.70 -11.85 -5.01
N ASP A 93 -2.73 -11.81 -5.86
CA ASP A 93 -3.76 -12.87 -5.96
C ASP A 93 -3.16 -14.25 -6.27
N HIS A 94 -1.92 -14.29 -6.77
CA HIS A 94 -1.14 -15.51 -6.97
C HIS A 94 -0.92 -16.32 -5.68
N ASP A 95 -0.99 -15.71 -4.50
CA ASP A 95 -0.87 -16.40 -3.19
C ASP A 95 -2.14 -17.18 -2.78
N SER A 96 -3.24 -17.06 -3.51
CA SER A 96 -4.46 -17.82 -3.20
C SER A 96 -4.46 -19.24 -3.78
N ALA A 97 -3.39 -19.63 -4.49
CA ALA A 97 -3.35 -20.83 -5.33
C ALA A 97 -2.31 -21.88 -4.93
N TYR A 98 -1.70 -21.81 -3.74
CA TYR A 98 -0.78 -22.82 -3.23
C TYR A 98 -1.11 -23.26 -1.81
#